data_AF-C9R842-F1
#
_entry.id   AF-C9R842-F1
#
_cell.length_a   1.000
_cell.length_b   1.000
_cell.length_c   1.000
_cell.angle_alpha   90.00
_cell.angle_beta   90.00
_cell.angle_gamma   90.00
#
_symmetry.space_group_name_H-M   'P 1'
#
loop_
_entity.id
_entity.type
_entity.pdbx_description
1 polymer ?
#
loop_
_entity_poly.entity_id
_entity_poly.type
_entity_poly.pdbx_seq_one_letter_code
_entity_poly.pdbx_strand_id
1 'polypeptide(L)'
;MKTAELCRLAAEKGGFWKKDVREFLLQHFPAALAEGLVRDGKVKLKGVGVFYLAKPPGKKRKGVYVRFRPSSLLLRKLNGEGKRDESGS
;
A
#
# COMPACT_ATOMS: atom_id res chain seq x y z
N MET A 1 12.90 -6.34 0.60
CA MET A 1 12.85 -5.36 1.71
C MET A 1 12.07 -5.96 2.87
N LYS A 2 12.67 -6.02 4.06
CA LYS A 2 12.01 -6.46 5.30
C LYS A 2 11.25 -5.30 5.94
N THR A 3 10.32 -5.60 6.85
CA THR A 3 9.53 -4.60 7.60
C THR A 3 10.41 -3.56 8.32
N ALA A 4 11.52 -4.00 8.92
CA ALA A 4 12.45 -3.11 9.61
C ALA A 4 13.11 -2.09 8.67
N GLU A 5 13.43 -2.50 7.44
CA GLU A 5 14.03 -1.64 6.41
C GLU A 5 12.99 -0.65 5.87
N LEU A 6 11.74 -1.10 5.65
CA LEU A 6 10.65 -0.22 5.25
C LEU A 6 10.39 0.88 6.30
N CYS A 7 10.33 0.51 7.58
CA CYS A 7 10.14 1.48 8.67
C CYS A 7 11.31 2.48 8.74
N ARG A 8 12.54 2.01 8.55
CA ARG A 8 13.71 2.90 8.51
C ARG A 8 13.61 3.88 7.33
N LEU A 9 13.34 3.39 6.13
CA LEU A 9 13.23 4.23 4.93
C LEU A 9 12.09 5.25 5.04
N ALA A 10 10.95 4.85 5.60
CA ALA A 10 9.81 5.74 5.82
C ALA A 10 10.12 6.83 6.88
N ALA A 11 10.82 6.46 7.96
CA ALA A 11 11.30 7.40 8.97
C ALA A 11 12.27 8.43 8.38
N GLU A 12 13.28 7.98 7.62
CA GLU A 12 14.25 8.84 6.95
C GLU A 12 13.59 9.81 5.97
N LYS A 13 12.66 9.32 5.13
CA LYS A 13 11.96 10.16 4.15
C LYS A 13 11.02 11.19 4.76
N GLY A 14 10.41 10.86 5.91
CA GLY A 14 9.44 11.72 6.57
C GLY A 14 10.01 12.59 7.68
N GLY A 15 11.28 12.42 8.06
CA GLY A 15 11.86 13.07 9.23
C GLY A 15 11.21 12.63 10.55
N PHE A 16 10.68 11.41 10.60
CA PHE A 16 9.96 10.89 11.76
C PHE A 16 10.83 10.00 12.64
N TRP A 17 10.46 9.88 13.91
CA TRP A 17 11.07 8.89 14.79
C TRP A 17 10.71 7.48 14.32
N LYS A 18 11.74 6.62 14.27
CA LYS A 18 11.59 5.23 13.80
C LYS A 18 10.55 4.45 14.62
N LYS A 19 10.43 4.74 15.92
CA LYS A 19 9.45 4.10 16.81
C LYS A 19 8.03 4.41 16.36
N ASP A 20 7.74 5.68 16.11
CA ASP A 20 6.40 6.15 15.74
C ASP A 20 5.98 5.62 14.36
N VAL A 21 6.92 5.62 13.39
CA VAL A 21 6.67 5.02 12.07
C VAL A 21 6.41 3.53 12.17
N ARG A 22 7.16 2.82 13.03
CA ARG A 22 6.96 1.39 13.25
C ARG A 22 5.59 1.12 13.88
N GLU A 23 5.21 1.90 14.88
CA GLU A 23 3.91 1.77 15.52
C GLU A 23 2.78 2.04 14.51
N PHE A 24 2.87 3.15 13.79
CA PHE A 24 1.88 3.52 12.78
C PHE A 24 1.73 2.47 11.67
N LEU A 25 2.83 2.05 11.04
CA LEU A 25 2.78 1.12 9.91
C LEU A 25 2.33 -0.30 10.31
N LEU A 26 2.57 -0.72 11.56
CA LEU A 26 2.33 -2.10 11.98
C LEU A 26 1.08 -2.28 12.83
N GLN A 27 0.58 -1.23 13.47
CA GLN A 27 -0.60 -1.30 14.34
C GLN A 27 -1.75 -0.49 13.77
N HIS A 28 -1.54 0.81 13.61
CA HIS A 28 -2.61 1.75 13.27
C HIS A 28 -3.06 1.63 11.81
N PHE A 29 -2.11 1.52 10.87
CA PHE A 29 -2.44 1.41 9.45
C PHE A 29 -3.20 0.11 9.10
N PRO A 30 -2.77 -1.10 9.55
CA PRO A 30 -3.53 -2.31 9.31
C PRO A 30 -4.93 -2.29 9.95
N ALA A 31 -5.06 -1.72 11.16
CA ALA A 31 -6.36 -1.57 11.83
C ALA A 31 -7.30 -0.68 11.02
N ALA A 32 -6.85 0.52 10.64
CA ALA A 32 -7.64 1.45 9.81
C ALA A 32 -8.00 0.86 8.43
N LEU A 33 -7.08 0.09 7.83
CA LEU A 33 -7.34 -0.60 6.57
C LEU A 33 -8.44 -1.66 6.72
N ALA A 34 -8.40 -2.45 7.79
CA ALA A 34 -9.41 -3.47 8.07
C ALA A 34 -10.77 -2.84 8.33
N GLU A 35 -10.85 -1.80 9.15
CA GLU A 35 -12.09 -1.06 9.44
C GLU A 35 -12.70 -0.47 8.16
N GLY A 36 -11.89 0.18 7.32
CA GLY A 36 -12.36 0.73 6.05
C GLY A 36 -12.86 -0.36 5.08
N LEU A 37 -12.23 -1.54 5.06
CA LEU A 37 -12.68 -2.65 4.24
C LEU A 37 -14.00 -3.25 4.75
N VAL A 38 -14.18 -3.37 6.07
CA VAL A 38 -15.42 -3.86 6.68
C VAL A 38 -16.57 -2.90 6.40
N ARG A 39 -16.35 -1.58 6.57
CA ARG A 39 -17.38 -0.57 6.41
C ARG A 39 -17.74 -0.32 4.95
N ASP A 40 -16.75 -0.13 4.09
CA ASP A 40 -16.94 0.43 2.75
C ASP A 40 -16.70 -0.60 1.63
N GLY A 41 -16.23 -1.81 1.98
CA GLY A 41 -15.87 -2.87 1.03
C GLY A 41 -14.61 -2.57 0.20
N LYS A 42 -14.06 -1.35 0.28
CA LYS A 42 -12.85 -0.92 -0.43
C LYS A 42 -12.18 0.26 0.27
N VAL A 43 -10.85 0.32 0.18
CA VAL A 43 -10.03 1.44 0.66
C VAL A 43 -9.14 1.93 -0.49
N LYS A 44 -9.26 3.21 -0.84
CA LYS A 44 -8.46 3.85 -1.90
C LYS A 44 -7.30 4.63 -1.28
N LEU A 45 -6.08 4.30 -1.68
CA LEU A 45 -4.86 5.03 -1.31
C LEU A 45 -4.35 5.77 -2.55
N LYS A 46 -4.44 7.11 -2.53
CA LYS A 46 -4.05 7.96 -3.66
C LYS A 46 -2.57 7.72 -4.01
N GLY A 47 -2.29 7.49 -5.29
CA GLY A 47 -0.95 7.21 -5.80
C GLY A 47 -0.40 5.81 -5.50
N VAL A 48 -1.14 4.97 -4.77
CA VAL A 48 -0.75 3.59 -4.46
C VAL A 48 -1.69 2.63 -5.17
N GLY A 49 -2.99 2.64 -4.85
CA GLY A 49 -3.96 1.72 -5.42
C GLY A 49 -5.23 1.58 -4.58
N VAL A 50 -5.96 0.50 -4.81
CA VAL A 50 -7.24 0.22 -4.13
C VAL A 50 -7.20 -1.19 -3.56
N PHE A 51 -7.44 -1.29 -2.25
CA PHE A 51 -7.78 -2.55 -1.60
C PHE A 51 -9.30 -2.74 -1.67
N TYR A 52 -9.77 -3.95 -1.94
CA TYR A 52 -11.21 -4.23 -2.02
C TYR A 52 -11.51 -5.67 -1.65
N LEU A 53 -12.68 -5.87 -1.05
CA LEU A 53 -13.20 -7.20 -0.77
C LEU A 53 -13.52 -7.91 -2.09
N ALA A 54 -13.14 -9.18 -2.18
CA ALA A 54 -13.30 -10.01 -3.36
C ALA A 54 -13.96 -11.34 -2.99
N LYS A 55 -14.53 -11.99 -4.00
CA LYS A 55 -14.96 -13.37 -3.86
C LYS A 55 -13.73 -14.30 -3.79
N PRO A 56 -13.81 -15.40 -3.04
CA PRO A 56 -12.79 -16.44 -3.04
C PRO A 56 -12.46 -16.90 -4.46
N PRO A 57 -11.20 -17.16 -4.80
CA PRO A 57 -10.87 -17.87 -6.02
C PRO A 57 -11.35 -19.33 -5.88
N GLY A 58 -12.32 -19.72 -6.71
CA GLY A 58 -12.89 -21.07 -6.77
C GLY A 58 -14.15 -21.28 -5.91
N LYS A 59 -14.93 -22.32 -6.24
CA LYS A 59 -16.25 -22.61 -5.65
C LYS A 59 -16.22 -23.09 -4.18
N LYS A 60 -15.06 -23.40 -3.60
CA LYS A 60 -14.96 -24.14 -2.33
C LYS A 60 -14.29 -23.42 -1.16
N ARG A 61 -13.79 -22.19 -1.33
CA ARG A 61 -13.09 -21.51 -0.23
C ARG A 61 -14.04 -20.60 0.54
N LYS A 62 -14.20 -20.84 1.84
CA LYS A 62 -14.90 -19.95 2.78
C LYS A 62 -13.91 -18.92 3.30
N GLY A 63 -14.32 -17.65 3.44
CA GLY A 63 -13.51 -16.59 4.05
C GLY A 63 -13.61 -15.23 3.36
N VAL A 64 -13.07 -14.20 4.03
CA VAL A 64 -12.92 -12.84 3.50
C VAL A 64 -11.65 -12.76 2.66
N TYR A 65 -11.77 -12.27 1.43
CA TYR A 65 -10.63 -12.07 0.54
C TYR A 65 -10.45 -10.59 0.26
N VAL A 66 -9.21 -10.12 0.39
CA VAL A 66 -8.82 -8.76 0.02
C VAL A 66 -7.95 -8.83 -1.22
N ARG A 67 -8.28 -8.06 -2.24
CA ARG A 67 -7.46 -7.87 -3.44
C ARG A 67 -6.92 -6.45 -3.47
N PHE A 68 -5.75 -6.31 -4.07
CA PHE A 68 -5.14 -5.02 -4.34
C PHE A 68 -5.11 -4.76 -5.85
N ARG A 69 -5.62 -3.61 -6.27
CA ARG A 69 -5.47 -3.08 -7.63
C ARG A 69 -4.51 -1.90 -7.57
N PRO A 70 -3.28 -2.00 -8.13
CA PRO A 70 -2.34 -0.89 -8.13
C PRO A 70 -2.87 0.28 -8.97
N SER A 71 -2.51 1.49 -8.56
CA SER A 71 -2.78 2.70 -9.35
C SER A 71 -1.84 2.77 -10.56
N SER A 72 -2.30 3.45 -11.64
CA SER A 72 -1.45 3.72 -12.79
C SER A 72 -0.17 4.48 -12.41
N LEU A 73 -0.25 5.43 -11.46
CA LEU A 73 0.91 6.18 -10.98
C LEU A 73 1.96 5.25 -10.34
N LEU A 74 1.53 4.30 -9.51
CA LEU A 74 2.42 3.31 -8.91
C LEU A 74 3.06 2.44 -10.00
N LEU A 75 2.28 1.96 -10.96
CA LEU A 75 2.79 1.15 -12.08
C LEU A 75 3.80 1.92 -12.94
N ARG A 76 3.53 3.19 -13.28
CA ARG A 76 4.47 4.04 -14.04
C ARG A 76 5.80 4.22 -13.32
N LYS A 77 5.77 4.43 -12.00
CA LYS A 77 6.99 4.52 -11.18
C LYS A 77 7.78 3.21 -11.17
N LEU A 78 7.10 2.06 -11.10
CA LEU A 78 7.73 0.75 -11.09
C LEU A 78 8.27 0.34 -12.47
N ASN A 79 7.57 0.70 -13.55
CA ASN A 79 7.95 0.39 -14.92
C ASN A 79 9.02 1.34 -15.50
N GLY A 80 9.47 2.35 -14.73
CA GLY A 80 10.52 3.27 -15.15
C GLY A 80 10.11 4.33 -16.18
N GLU A 81 8.81 4.48 -16.47
CA GLU A 81 8.28 5.44 -17.46
C GLU A 81 8.36 6.92 -17.00
N GLY A 82 8.96 7.19 -15.84
CA GLY A 82 9.24 8.54 -15.34
C GLY A 82 10.71 8.98 -15.45
N LYS A 83 11.57 8.21 -16.12
CA LYS A 83 13.02 8.51 -16.27
C LYS A 83 13.41 9.08 -17.65
N ARG A 84 12.47 9.38 -18.55
CA ARG A 84 12.80 9.83 -19.92
C ARG A 84 12.99 11.33 -20.13
N ASP A 85 12.85 12.16 -19.09
CA ASP A 85 12.79 13.62 -19.25
C ASP A 85 13.95 14.39 -18.58
N GLU A 86 15.08 13.75 -18.25
CA GLU A 86 16.28 14.44 -17.70
C GLU A 86 17.56 14.15 -18.51
N SER A 87 17.47 14.19 -19.84
CA SER A 87 18.64 14.14 -20.73
C SER A 87 18.40 14.97 -21.99
N GLY A 88 18.12 16.27 -21.81
CA GLY A 88 17.93 17.19 -22.90
C GLY A 88 17.97 18.64 -22.44
N SER A 89 19.17 19.18 -22.24
CA SER A 89 19.59 20.57 -22.54
C SER A 89 21.09 20.69 -22.36
#